data_AF-A0A7V0YSY0-F1
#
_entry.id   AF-A0A7V0YSY0-F1
#
_cell.length_a   1.000
_cell.length_b   1.000
_cell.length_c   1.000
_cell.angle_alpha   90.00
_cell.angle_beta   90.00
_cell.angle_gamma   90.00
#
_symmetry.space_group_name_H-M   'P 1'
#
loop_
_entity.id
_entity.type
_entity.pdbx_description
1 polymer ?
#
loop_
_entity_poly.entity_id
_entity_poly.type
_entity_poly.pdbx_seq_one_letter_code
_entity_poly.pdbx_strand_id
1 'polypeptide(L)'
;MSNNAVPEEIVVFSASGDGDYKRERIDFTSFLKGENPDANPVIGLGNTVFVPAEPKEKKPFYVNVIGQVIKPGAYPVTEESRLVDAIYMAGGFADESAIDKVTIIRISSGTPKEIKIDVKQYLISGNEDNNPLLTKGDTIFVPMMEGAKRIPSVHSAFFPTICVSIIGEVAKPDIYQVSANVSMLDILKLAGGHSSQADLEKVTLIHEIDRSENKQQQKVNLKRVLTKGEFSLLPKLSDGDTIFIPRKPDRTTWGYIVKMASDISTIAIAFLILTGKRY
;
A
#
# COMPACT_ATOMS: atom_id res chain seq x y z
N MET A 1 9.40 41.57 31.50
CA MET A 1 9.29 40.31 32.27
C MET A 1 8.79 39.23 31.33
N SER A 2 9.45 38.08 31.28
CA SER A 2 9.09 36.96 30.39
C SER A 2 7.79 36.32 30.88
N ASN A 3 6.75 36.29 30.05
CA ASN A 3 5.40 35.84 30.41
C ASN A 3 5.25 34.29 30.43
N ASN A 4 6.36 33.57 30.64
CA ASN A 4 6.47 32.11 30.47
C ASN A 4 7.15 31.42 31.65
N ALA A 5 7.17 32.07 32.83
CA ALA A 5 7.72 31.47 34.04
C ALA A 5 6.88 30.26 34.47
N VAL A 6 7.54 29.20 34.95
CA VAL A 6 6.88 27.99 35.50
C VAL A 6 6.89 28.11 37.04
N PRO A 7 5.81 28.60 37.67
CA PRO A 7 5.81 28.90 39.09
C PRO A 7 5.93 27.66 39.99
N GLU A 8 5.59 26.48 39.49
CA GLU A 8 5.69 25.20 40.23
C GLU A 8 7.11 24.60 40.26
N GLU A 9 8.07 25.19 39.54
CA GLU A 9 9.45 24.69 39.41
C GLU A 9 10.51 25.70 39.89
N ILE A 10 10.12 26.74 40.61
CA ILE A 10 11.07 27.72 41.13
C ILE A 10 12.04 27.02 42.09
N VAL A 11 13.34 27.27 41.90
CA VAL A 11 14.41 26.71 42.73
C VAL A 11 15.11 27.84 43.47
N VAL A 12 15.20 27.71 44.79
CA VAL A 12 16.00 28.60 45.63
C VAL A 12 17.30 27.90 46.01
N PHE A 13 18.41 28.57 45.77
CA PHE A 13 19.73 28.16 46.21
C PHE A 13 20.11 28.98 47.44
N SER A 14 20.34 28.32 48.57
CA SER A 14 20.85 28.94 49.78
C SER A 14 22.30 28.52 49.99
N ALA A 15 23.19 29.51 50.10
CA ALA A 15 24.61 29.26 50.38
C ALA A 15 24.77 28.76 51.82
N SER A 16 25.35 27.58 51.98
CA SER A 16 25.84 27.08 53.26
C SER A 16 27.27 27.59 53.45
N GLY A 17 27.65 27.92 54.70
CA GLY A 17 28.95 28.53 55.01
C GLY A 17 30.19 27.74 54.57
N ASP A 18 30.02 26.46 54.21
CA ASP A 18 31.09 25.55 53.76
C ASP A 18 31.30 25.52 52.24
N GLY A 19 30.64 26.40 51.47
CA GLY A 19 30.73 26.46 50.00
C GLY A 19 29.78 25.51 49.27
N ASP A 20 29.00 24.72 50.01
CA ASP A 20 27.88 23.94 49.50
C ASP A 20 26.61 24.80 49.38
N TYR A 21 25.72 24.40 48.48
CA TYR A 21 24.42 25.05 48.29
C TYR A 21 23.30 24.08 48.61
N LYS A 22 22.36 24.49 49.46
CA LYS A 22 21.09 23.78 49.64
C LYS A 22 20.12 24.24 48.56
N ARG A 23 19.64 23.29 47.76
CA ARG A 23 18.61 23.50 46.74
C ARG A 23 17.24 23.17 47.31
N GLU A 24 16.28 24.07 47.14
CA GLU A 24 14.89 23.86 47.56
C GLU A 24 13.96 24.20 46.41
N ARG A 25 13.08 23.25 46.05
CA ARG A 25 12.03 23.47 45.04
C ARG A 25 10.82 24.04 45.76
N ILE A 26 10.28 25.13 45.23
CA ILE A 26 9.14 25.83 45.80
C ILE A 26 8.05 25.95 44.73
N ASP A 27 6.82 25.56 45.09
CA ASP A 27 5.64 25.76 44.26
C ASP A 27 4.97 27.10 44.60
N PHE A 28 5.10 28.07 43.70
CA PHE A 28 4.51 29.40 43.85
C PHE A 28 3.07 29.50 43.33
N THR A 29 2.49 28.42 42.80
CA THR A 29 1.21 28.46 42.10
C THR A 29 0.07 28.94 43.00
N SER A 30 -0.06 28.36 44.19
CA SER A 30 -1.11 28.71 45.15
C SER A 30 -0.96 30.12 45.71
N PHE A 31 0.27 30.61 45.84
CA PHE A 31 0.52 32.01 46.23
C PHE A 31 0.11 32.99 45.13
N LEU A 32 0.55 32.74 43.89
CA LEU A 32 0.24 33.61 42.75
C LEU A 32 -1.25 33.68 42.42
N LYS A 33 -2.00 32.59 42.66
CA LYS A 33 -3.46 32.55 42.50
C LYS A 33 -4.22 33.20 43.66
N GLY A 34 -3.53 33.61 44.73
CA GLY A 34 -4.15 34.15 45.94
C GLY A 34 -4.88 33.11 46.80
N GLU A 35 -4.70 31.82 46.51
CA GLU A 35 -5.33 30.72 47.24
C GLU A 35 -4.67 30.46 48.59
N ASN A 36 -3.36 30.69 48.69
CA ASN A 36 -2.59 30.56 49.93
C ASN A 36 -1.55 31.69 50.07
N PRO A 37 -1.88 32.79 50.76
CA PRO A 37 -0.94 33.90 51.01
C PRO A 37 0.29 33.51 51.84
N ASP A 38 0.16 32.47 52.66
CA ASP A 38 1.24 31.97 53.53
C ASP A 38 2.24 31.09 52.77
N ALA A 39 1.95 30.74 51.51
CA ALA A 39 2.88 30.02 50.63
C ALA A 39 4.00 30.91 50.04
N ASN A 40 4.13 32.16 50.49
CA ASN A 40 5.26 33.01 50.14
C ASN A 40 6.52 32.58 50.90
N PRO A 41 7.53 31.99 50.24
CA PRO A 41 8.74 31.56 50.92
C PRO A 41 9.55 32.76 51.41
N VAL A 42 10.07 32.64 52.64
CA VAL A 42 11.00 33.63 53.20
C VAL A 42 12.39 33.37 52.64
N ILE A 43 12.91 34.32 51.87
CA ILE A 43 14.23 34.22 51.23
C ILE A 43 15.26 35.02 52.06
N GLY A 44 16.38 34.38 52.38
CA GLY A 44 17.46 34.99 53.17
C GLY A 44 18.48 35.76 52.31
N LEU A 45 19.27 36.62 52.96
CA LEU A 45 20.39 37.31 52.32
C LEU A 45 21.38 36.29 51.74
N GLY A 46 21.78 36.50 50.48
CA GLY A 46 22.71 35.61 49.75
C GLY A 46 22.06 34.42 49.03
N ASN A 47 20.73 34.31 49.03
CA ASN A 47 20.03 33.29 48.25
C ASN A 47 19.95 33.69 46.76
N THR A 48 20.05 32.71 45.86
CA THR A 48 19.80 32.88 44.43
C THR A 48 18.48 32.21 44.05
N VAL A 49 17.58 32.94 43.41
CA VAL A 49 16.30 32.41 42.93
C VAL A 49 16.39 32.14 41.44
N PHE A 50 16.21 30.89 41.07
CA PHE A 50 16.10 30.47 39.68
C PHE A 50 14.63 30.24 39.33
N VAL A 51 14.14 31.04 38.38
CA VAL A 51 12.79 30.91 37.83
C VAL A 51 12.92 30.26 36.45
N PRO A 52 12.61 28.96 36.30
CA PRO A 52 12.59 28.34 34.99
C PRO A 52 11.51 29.00 34.13
N ALA A 53 11.83 29.21 32.86
CA ALA A 53 10.83 29.50 31.85
C ALA A 53 10.51 28.20 31.12
N GLU A 54 9.23 27.93 30.83
CA GLU A 54 8.90 26.85 29.91
C GLU A 54 9.63 27.14 28.59
N PRO A 55 10.37 26.17 28.02
CA PRO A 55 10.84 26.32 26.66
C PRO A 55 9.60 26.52 25.78
N LYS A 56 9.49 27.68 25.14
CA LYS A 56 8.40 27.98 24.18
C LYS A 56 8.34 27.00 23.00
N GLU A 57 9.34 26.14 22.85
CA GLU A 57 9.43 25.16 21.78
C GLU A 57 8.52 23.97 22.08
N LYS A 58 7.33 23.99 21.49
CA LYS A 58 6.48 22.80 21.35
C LYS A 58 7.35 21.68 20.76
N LYS A 59 7.50 20.58 21.50
CA LYS A 59 8.33 19.44 21.06
C LYS A 59 7.80 18.95 19.71
N PRO A 60 8.64 18.86 18.67
CA PRO A 60 8.20 18.30 17.40
C PRO A 60 7.82 16.84 17.58
N PHE A 61 6.79 16.40 16.88
CA PHE A 61 6.48 14.98 16.70
C PHE A 61 6.77 14.58 15.27
N TYR A 62 6.82 13.28 15.00
CA TYR A 62 7.13 12.77 13.67
C TYR A 62 5.87 12.24 12.98
N VAL A 63 5.77 12.51 11.68
CA VAL A 63 4.82 11.88 10.77
C VAL A 63 5.58 11.13 9.68
N ASN A 64 4.99 10.05 9.19
CA ASN A 64 5.58 9.29 8.09
C ASN A 64 4.99 9.76 6.76
N VAL A 65 5.81 10.14 5.81
CA VAL A 65 5.40 10.45 4.43
C VAL A 65 5.92 9.36 3.52
N ILE A 66 5.01 8.66 2.84
CA ILE A 66 5.31 7.50 2.00
C ILE A 66 4.56 7.55 0.66
N GLY A 67 5.04 6.80 -0.32
CA GLY A 67 4.48 6.77 -1.67
C GLY A 67 5.20 7.73 -2.62
N GLN A 68 4.46 8.35 -3.54
CA GLN A 68 4.97 9.13 -4.67
C GLN A 68 5.35 10.57 -4.28
N VAL A 69 6.35 10.69 -3.41
CA VAL A 69 7.00 11.95 -3.00
C VAL A 69 8.49 11.90 -3.32
N ILE A 70 9.17 13.05 -3.40
CA ILE A 70 10.60 13.07 -3.78
C ILE A 70 11.46 12.32 -2.77
N LYS A 71 11.19 12.51 -1.47
CA LYS A 71 11.93 11.89 -0.37
C LYS A 71 10.95 11.25 0.63
N PRO A 72 10.62 9.96 0.50
CA PRO A 72 9.86 9.26 1.52
C PRO A 72 10.64 9.18 2.84
N GLY A 73 9.96 9.28 3.97
CA GLY A 73 10.61 9.24 5.29
C GLY A 73 9.77 9.78 6.43
N ALA A 74 10.37 9.80 7.62
CA ALA A 74 9.79 10.42 8.81
C ALA A 74 10.22 11.89 8.89
N TYR A 75 9.26 12.79 9.09
CA TYR A 75 9.48 14.23 9.12
C TYR A 75 9.03 14.84 10.43
N PRO A 76 9.85 15.72 11.06
CA PRO A 76 9.46 16.43 12.26
C PRO A 76 8.43 17.52 11.91
N VAL A 77 7.33 17.53 12.65
CA VAL A 77 6.22 18.48 12.51
C VAL A 77 5.83 19.03 13.89
N THR A 78 5.17 20.18 13.90
CA THR A 78 4.60 20.79 15.11
C THR A 78 3.09 20.59 15.12
N GLU A 79 2.44 20.94 16.23
CA GLU A 79 0.96 20.91 16.35
C GLU A 79 0.24 21.86 15.40
N GLU A 80 0.99 22.79 14.78
CA GLU A 80 0.47 23.75 13.80
C GLU A 80 0.71 23.28 12.36
N SER A 81 1.51 22.23 12.15
CA SER A 81 1.82 21.70 10.82
C SER A 81 0.61 21.00 10.21
N ARG A 82 0.39 21.26 8.93
CA ARG A 82 -0.65 20.66 8.11
C ARG A 82 -0.07 19.70 7.07
N LEU A 83 -0.94 18.97 6.39
CA LEU A 83 -0.58 17.99 5.37
C LEU A 83 0.44 18.52 4.36
N VAL A 84 0.23 19.71 3.82
CA VAL A 84 1.11 20.29 2.80
C VAL A 84 2.51 20.61 3.34
N ASP A 85 2.65 20.95 4.62
CA ASP A 85 3.96 21.22 5.23
C ASP A 85 4.81 19.95 5.26
N ALA A 86 4.21 18.82 5.62
CA ALA A 86 4.90 17.53 5.61
C ALA A 86 5.30 17.09 4.19
N ILE A 87 4.42 17.32 3.20
CA ILE A 87 4.73 17.02 1.79
C ILE A 87 5.86 17.93 1.28
N TYR A 88 5.84 19.21 1.66
CA TYR A 88 6.91 20.16 1.33
C TYR A 88 8.25 19.71 1.92
N MET A 89 8.27 19.29 3.18
CA MET A 89 9.48 18.73 3.81
C MET A 89 9.99 17.47 3.12
N ALA A 90 9.08 16.66 2.56
CA ALA A 90 9.42 15.51 1.71
C ALA A 90 9.97 15.89 0.33
N GLY A 91 10.20 17.18 0.06
CA GLY A 91 10.65 17.71 -1.21
C GLY A 91 9.52 17.96 -2.21
N GLY A 92 8.26 17.81 -1.80
CA GLY A 92 7.11 17.88 -2.68
C GLY A 92 6.70 16.53 -3.26
N PHE A 93 5.75 16.59 -4.18
CA PHE A 93 5.27 15.43 -4.91
C PHE A 93 6.29 14.98 -5.96
N ALA A 94 6.43 13.67 -6.13
CA ALA A 94 7.18 13.13 -7.27
C ALA A 94 6.32 13.15 -8.54
N ASP A 95 6.97 12.99 -9.70
CA ASP A 95 6.27 12.86 -10.98
C ASP A 95 5.26 11.70 -10.93
N GLU A 96 4.18 11.83 -11.72
CA GLU A 96 3.10 10.84 -11.79
C GLU A 96 2.39 10.57 -10.44
N SER A 97 2.36 11.53 -9.53
CA SER A 97 1.59 11.44 -8.27
C SER A 97 0.10 11.78 -8.46
N ALA A 98 -0.77 11.04 -7.78
CA ALA A 98 -2.21 11.37 -7.66
C ALA A 98 -2.43 12.32 -6.48
N ILE A 99 -2.15 13.61 -6.71
CA ILE A 99 -2.30 14.68 -5.72
C ILE A 99 -3.76 14.91 -5.26
N ASP A 100 -4.73 14.39 -6.02
CA ASP A 100 -6.17 14.42 -5.73
C ASP A 100 -6.65 13.25 -4.85
N LYS A 101 -5.77 12.26 -4.57
CA LYS A 101 -6.12 11.03 -3.84
C LYS A 101 -5.20 10.77 -2.64
N VAL A 102 -4.61 11.81 -2.07
CA VAL A 102 -3.74 11.68 -0.89
C VAL A 102 -4.53 11.12 0.28
N THR A 103 -3.95 10.18 1.02
CA THR A 103 -4.62 9.54 2.17
C THR A 103 -3.80 9.72 3.44
N ILE A 104 -4.45 10.20 4.50
CA ILE A 104 -3.89 10.19 5.85
C ILE A 104 -4.43 8.98 6.57
N ILE A 105 -3.53 8.13 7.05
CA ILE A 105 -3.82 7.00 7.93
C ILE A 105 -3.53 7.46 9.35
N ARG A 106 -4.60 7.65 10.13
CA ARG A 106 -4.53 8.13 11.52
C ARG A 106 -4.86 7.01 12.47
N ILE A 107 -3.94 6.68 13.37
CA ILE A 107 -4.17 5.67 14.40
C ILE A 107 -4.71 6.38 15.65
N SER A 108 -6.01 6.25 15.90
CA SER A 108 -6.64 6.74 17.13
C SER A 108 -7.10 5.54 17.97
N SER A 109 -6.61 5.43 19.20
CA SER A 109 -6.96 4.35 20.14
C SER A 109 -6.78 2.92 19.59
N GLY A 110 -5.81 2.71 18.68
CA GLY A 110 -5.48 1.39 18.11
C GLY A 110 -6.22 1.03 16.82
N THR A 111 -7.21 1.83 16.40
CA THR A 111 -7.93 1.61 15.12
C THR A 111 -7.41 2.58 14.06
N PRO A 112 -6.98 2.09 12.88
CA PRO A 112 -6.60 2.96 11.77
C PRO A 112 -7.85 3.59 11.14
N LYS A 113 -7.84 4.92 11.01
CA LYS A 113 -8.83 5.69 10.26
C LYS A 113 -8.17 6.29 9.02
N GLU A 114 -8.76 6.01 7.87
CA GLU A 114 -8.33 6.61 6.60
C GLU A 114 -9.10 7.91 6.35
N ILE A 115 -8.37 8.96 5.98
CA ILE A 115 -8.91 10.27 5.62
C ILE A 115 -8.40 10.59 4.22
N LYS A 116 -9.31 10.61 3.24
CA LYS A 116 -9.00 10.92 1.84
C LYS A 116 -9.04 12.43 1.64
N ILE A 117 -8.00 12.98 1.04
CA ILE A 117 -7.78 14.40 0.86
C ILE A 117 -7.44 14.70 -0.60
N ASP A 118 -8.13 15.67 -1.17
CA ASP A 118 -7.84 16.20 -2.51
C ASP A 118 -6.94 17.43 -2.38
N VAL A 119 -5.61 17.21 -2.32
CA VAL A 119 -4.64 18.30 -2.17
C VAL A 119 -4.64 19.21 -3.41
N LYS A 120 -5.01 18.69 -4.58
CA LYS A 120 -5.15 19.51 -5.80
C LYS A 120 -6.17 20.64 -5.58
N GLN A 121 -7.30 20.35 -4.94
CA GLN A 121 -8.29 21.38 -4.61
C GLN A 121 -7.74 22.43 -3.67
N TYR A 122 -6.95 22.05 -2.66
CA TYR A 122 -6.27 23.03 -1.80
C TYR A 122 -5.33 23.94 -2.60
N LEU A 123 -4.53 23.38 -3.51
CA LEU A 123 -3.58 24.17 -4.30
C LEU A 123 -4.25 25.14 -5.27
N ILE A 124 -5.45 24.80 -5.77
CA ILE A 124 -6.20 25.64 -6.71
C ILE A 124 -7.04 26.69 -5.98
N SER A 125 -7.77 26.27 -4.94
CA SER A 125 -8.83 27.08 -4.32
C SER A 125 -8.44 27.66 -2.96
N GLY A 126 -7.37 27.15 -2.33
CA GLY A 126 -7.02 27.46 -0.95
C GLY A 126 -7.98 26.86 0.09
N ASN A 127 -8.89 25.95 -0.29
CA ASN A 127 -9.84 25.35 0.65
C ASN A 127 -9.11 24.53 1.73
N GLU A 128 -9.13 25.03 2.97
CA GLU A 128 -8.46 24.43 4.12
C GLU A 128 -8.97 23.04 4.50
N ASP A 129 -10.19 22.66 4.10
CA ASP A 129 -10.71 21.30 4.32
C ASP A 129 -9.83 20.23 3.65
N ASN A 130 -9.10 20.63 2.59
CA ASN A 130 -8.16 19.80 1.85
C ASN A 130 -6.71 19.93 2.34
N ASN A 131 -6.48 20.56 3.49
CA ASN A 131 -5.17 20.66 4.13
C ASN A 131 -5.31 20.52 5.66
N PRO A 132 -5.69 19.34 6.18
CA PRO A 132 -5.96 19.14 7.60
C PRO A 132 -4.69 19.24 8.45
N LEU A 133 -4.89 19.56 9.74
CA LEU A 133 -3.83 19.50 10.76
C LEU A 133 -3.35 18.06 10.97
N LEU A 134 -2.04 17.94 11.12
CA LEU A 134 -1.39 16.67 11.40
C LEU A 134 -1.43 16.36 12.89
N THR A 135 -1.51 15.07 13.19
CA THR A 135 -1.53 14.56 14.56
C THR A 135 -0.50 13.46 14.74
N LYS A 136 -0.12 13.21 15.99
CA LYS A 136 0.83 12.16 16.33
C LYS A 136 0.32 10.80 15.85
N GLY A 137 1.18 10.07 15.13
CA GLY A 137 0.85 8.76 14.56
C GLY A 137 0.24 8.81 13.16
N ASP A 138 0.12 9.99 12.55
CA ASP A 138 -0.29 10.10 11.16
C ASP A 138 0.76 9.52 10.20
N THR A 139 0.26 8.76 9.23
CA THR A 139 1.02 8.34 8.06
C THR A 139 0.34 8.90 6.81
N ILE A 140 1.08 9.71 6.07
CA ILE A 140 0.64 10.34 4.83
C ILE A 140 1.08 9.44 3.68
N PHE A 141 0.10 8.92 2.95
CA PHE A 141 0.31 8.10 1.76
C PHE A 141 -0.09 8.88 0.52
N VAL A 142 0.89 9.10 -0.37
CA VAL A 142 0.68 9.71 -1.68
C VAL A 142 0.67 8.60 -2.73
N PRO A 143 -0.48 8.29 -3.34
CA PRO A 143 -0.54 7.28 -4.39
C PRO A 143 0.07 7.79 -5.70
N MET A 144 0.44 6.85 -6.56
CA MET A 144 0.76 7.14 -7.96
C MET A 144 -0.55 7.34 -8.75
N MET A 145 -0.50 8.12 -9.83
CA MET A 145 -1.63 8.41 -10.70
C MET A 145 -2.20 7.13 -11.33
N GLU A 146 -3.52 7.01 -11.38
CA GLU A 146 -4.15 5.88 -12.08
C GLU A 146 -3.77 5.93 -13.57
N GLY A 147 -3.08 4.88 -14.04
CA GLY A 147 -2.54 4.79 -15.40
C GLY A 147 -1.02 4.93 -15.48
N ALA A 148 -0.38 5.48 -14.45
CA ALA A 148 1.06 5.26 -14.24
C ALA A 148 1.26 3.79 -13.83
N LYS A 149 2.31 3.12 -14.32
CA LYS A 149 2.54 1.67 -14.11
C LYS A 149 2.66 1.31 -12.61
N ARG A 150 1.52 0.92 -12.01
CA ARG A 150 1.22 0.54 -10.62
C ARG A 150 2.44 0.31 -9.69
N ILE A 151 2.58 1.15 -8.67
CA ILE A 151 3.16 0.71 -7.38
C ILE A 151 1.96 0.28 -6.51
N PRO A 152 1.91 -0.96 -6.03
CA PRO A 152 0.78 -1.43 -5.24
C PRO A 152 0.70 -0.76 -3.86
N SER A 153 -0.47 -0.78 -3.21
CA SER A 153 -0.66 -0.35 -1.81
C SER A 153 0.44 -0.91 -0.90
N VAL A 154 0.83 -0.27 0.21
CA VAL A 154 1.93 -0.75 1.10
C VAL A 154 1.84 -2.26 1.36
N HIS A 155 0.64 -2.79 1.64
CA HIS A 155 0.41 -4.24 1.75
C HIS A 155 0.76 -5.02 0.48
N SER A 156 0.30 -4.57 -0.69
CA SER A 156 0.57 -5.23 -1.97
C SER A 156 1.99 -4.97 -2.51
N ALA A 157 2.68 -3.92 -2.04
CA ALA A 157 4.08 -3.66 -2.37
C ALA A 157 5.03 -4.63 -1.66
N PHE A 158 4.69 -5.02 -0.42
CA PHE A 158 5.40 -6.06 0.32
C PHE A 158 4.91 -7.48 -0.01
N PHE A 159 3.63 -7.64 -0.38
CA PHE A 159 3.01 -8.92 -0.72
C PHE A 159 2.32 -8.84 -2.09
N PRO A 160 3.07 -8.92 -3.21
CA PRO A 160 2.47 -8.84 -4.53
C PRO A 160 1.51 -10.01 -4.73
N THR A 161 0.28 -9.69 -5.16
CA THR A 161 -0.73 -10.69 -5.55
C THR A 161 -1.02 -10.57 -7.04
N ILE A 162 -1.25 -11.72 -7.67
CA ILE A 162 -1.64 -11.86 -9.07
C ILE A 162 -2.98 -12.62 -9.13
N CYS A 163 -3.79 -12.32 -10.12
CA CYS A 163 -5.01 -13.05 -10.44
C CYS A 163 -4.73 -14.01 -11.60
N VAL A 164 -4.93 -15.30 -11.38
CA VAL A 164 -4.72 -16.35 -12.39
C VAL A 164 -6.01 -17.13 -12.60
N SER A 165 -6.47 -17.24 -13.84
CA SER A 165 -7.64 -18.05 -14.20
C SER A 165 -7.20 -19.49 -14.49
N ILE A 166 -7.95 -20.48 -14.00
CA ILE A 166 -7.78 -21.89 -14.40
C ILE A 166 -9.10 -22.46 -14.92
N ILE A 167 -9.05 -23.02 -16.12
CA ILE A 167 -10.22 -23.52 -16.84
C ILE A 167 -9.96 -24.88 -17.49
N GLY A 168 -11.04 -25.62 -17.76
CA GLY A 168 -10.99 -26.94 -18.38
C GLY A 168 -11.19 -28.08 -17.38
N GLU A 169 -10.44 -29.18 -17.56
CA GLU A 169 -10.60 -30.43 -16.81
C GLU A 169 -9.97 -30.39 -15.40
N VAL A 170 -10.50 -29.52 -14.55
CA VAL A 170 -10.14 -29.37 -13.13
C VAL A 170 -11.37 -29.47 -12.24
N ALA A 171 -11.19 -29.76 -10.95
CA ALA A 171 -12.32 -29.95 -10.05
C ALA A 171 -13.12 -28.66 -9.80
N LYS A 172 -12.44 -27.51 -9.70
CA LYS A 172 -13.04 -26.19 -9.50
C LYS A 172 -12.40 -25.17 -10.44
N PRO A 173 -12.96 -24.97 -11.65
CA PRO A 173 -12.55 -23.88 -12.53
C PRO A 173 -12.95 -22.53 -11.91
N ASP A 174 -11.99 -21.64 -11.71
CA ASP A 174 -12.23 -20.30 -11.16
C ASP A 174 -11.03 -19.36 -11.41
N ILE A 175 -11.17 -18.11 -11.00
CA ILE A 175 -10.09 -17.12 -10.92
C ILE A 175 -9.54 -17.14 -9.48
N TYR A 176 -8.23 -17.35 -9.36
CA TYR A 176 -7.54 -17.44 -8.08
C TYR A 176 -6.66 -16.22 -7.87
N GLN A 177 -6.91 -15.49 -6.78
CA GLN A 177 -6.02 -14.43 -6.30
C GLN A 177 -4.97 -15.02 -5.35
N VAL A 178 -3.71 -14.91 -5.72
CA VAL A 178 -2.59 -15.62 -5.08
C VAL A 178 -1.34 -14.75 -5.06
N SER A 179 -0.33 -15.12 -4.27
CA SER A 179 0.96 -14.40 -4.26
C SER A 179 1.70 -14.55 -5.60
N ALA A 180 2.44 -13.51 -6.03
CA ALA A 180 3.17 -13.50 -7.31
C ALA A 180 4.27 -14.58 -7.46
N ASN A 181 4.62 -15.29 -6.38
CA ASN A 181 5.61 -16.38 -6.39
C ASN A 181 4.97 -17.78 -6.50
N VAL A 182 3.65 -17.85 -6.72
CA VAL A 182 2.90 -19.10 -6.85
C VAL A 182 3.22 -19.85 -8.14
N SER A 183 3.22 -21.18 -8.08
CA SER A 183 3.41 -22.02 -9.26
C SER A 183 2.09 -22.49 -9.86
N MET A 184 2.13 -22.93 -11.13
CA MET A 184 0.98 -23.56 -11.80
C MET A 184 0.44 -24.79 -11.04
N LEU A 185 1.30 -25.51 -10.31
CA LEU A 185 0.90 -26.66 -9.50
C LEU A 185 0.11 -26.24 -8.26
N ASP A 186 0.48 -25.11 -7.66
CA ASP A 186 -0.25 -24.56 -6.51
C ASP A 186 -1.65 -24.10 -6.93
N ILE A 187 -1.78 -23.45 -8.09
CA ILE A 187 -3.09 -23.13 -8.67
C ILE A 187 -3.91 -24.41 -8.92
N LEU A 188 -3.29 -25.43 -9.51
CA LEU A 188 -3.98 -26.71 -9.75
C LEU A 188 -4.44 -27.37 -8.45
N LYS A 189 -3.65 -27.27 -7.38
CA LYS A 189 -4.00 -27.76 -6.04
C LYS A 189 -5.17 -26.96 -5.46
N LEU A 190 -5.16 -25.63 -5.57
CA LEU A 190 -6.25 -24.76 -5.14
C LEU A 190 -7.56 -25.03 -5.91
N ALA A 191 -7.43 -25.40 -7.19
CA ALA A 191 -8.53 -25.87 -8.03
C ALA A 191 -9.04 -27.28 -7.68
N GLY A 192 -8.51 -27.91 -6.62
CA GLY A 192 -8.91 -29.25 -6.18
C GLY A 192 -8.31 -30.39 -7.01
N GLY A 193 -7.27 -30.11 -7.80
CA GLY A 193 -6.61 -31.07 -8.67
C GLY A 193 -7.21 -31.16 -10.08
N HIS A 194 -6.62 -32.03 -10.89
CA HIS A 194 -7.08 -32.32 -12.25
C HIS A 194 -8.07 -33.49 -12.26
N SER A 195 -8.95 -33.54 -13.26
CA SER A 195 -9.83 -34.70 -13.48
C SER A 195 -9.04 -35.88 -14.09
N SER A 196 -9.54 -37.11 -13.96
CA SER A 196 -8.91 -38.29 -14.61
C SER A 196 -8.90 -38.20 -16.15
N GLN A 197 -9.79 -37.36 -16.71
CA GLN A 197 -9.94 -37.09 -18.13
C GLN A 197 -9.02 -35.97 -18.62
N ALA A 198 -8.32 -35.26 -17.73
CA ALA A 198 -7.40 -34.18 -18.09
C ALA A 198 -6.18 -34.68 -18.89
N ASP A 199 -5.82 -33.97 -19.96
CA ASP A 199 -4.59 -34.17 -20.73
C ASP A 199 -3.48 -33.25 -20.19
N LEU A 200 -2.77 -33.75 -19.19
CA LEU A 200 -1.66 -33.04 -18.53
C LEU A 200 -0.42 -32.85 -19.42
N GLU A 201 -0.36 -33.47 -20.60
CA GLU A 201 0.76 -33.28 -21.53
C GLU A 201 0.59 -32.03 -22.40
N LYS A 202 -0.64 -31.53 -22.53
CA LYS A 202 -1.02 -30.43 -23.44
C LYS A 202 -1.61 -29.21 -22.72
N VAL A 203 -1.24 -29.00 -21.47
CA VAL A 203 -1.67 -27.82 -20.70
C VAL A 203 -1.15 -26.58 -21.39
N THR A 204 -1.96 -25.54 -21.48
CA THR A 204 -1.59 -24.29 -22.15
C THR A 204 -1.70 -23.13 -21.17
N LEU A 205 -0.61 -22.38 -21.02
CA LEU A 205 -0.62 -21.07 -20.39
C LEU A 205 -0.90 -20.03 -21.47
N ILE A 206 -1.90 -19.20 -21.24
CA ILE A 206 -2.26 -18.10 -22.12
C ILE A 206 -1.94 -16.81 -21.36
N HIS A 207 -0.97 -16.07 -21.87
CA HIS A 207 -0.59 -14.76 -21.37
C HIS A 207 -1.21 -13.70 -22.28
N GLU A 208 -2.05 -12.84 -21.71
CA GLU A 208 -2.67 -11.73 -22.44
C GLU A 208 -1.84 -10.46 -22.24
N ILE A 209 -1.12 -10.06 -23.28
CA ILE A 209 -0.31 -8.85 -23.27
C ILE A 209 -1.17 -7.69 -23.79
N ASP A 210 -1.52 -6.77 -22.88
CA ASP A 210 -2.06 -5.43 -23.18
C ASP A 210 -3.18 -5.35 -24.22
N ARG A 211 -4.40 -5.85 -23.92
CA ARG A 211 -5.63 -5.64 -24.73
C ARG A 211 -5.43 -5.72 -26.26
N SER A 212 -4.45 -6.50 -26.68
CA SER A 212 -4.04 -6.70 -28.06
C SER A 212 -4.47 -8.12 -28.42
N GLU A 213 -4.87 -8.35 -29.67
CA GLU A 213 -5.26 -9.69 -30.13
C GLU A 213 -4.09 -10.71 -30.08
N ASN A 214 -2.87 -10.26 -29.75
CA ASN A 214 -1.68 -11.09 -29.60
C ASN A 214 -1.65 -11.83 -28.25
N LYS A 215 -2.42 -12.92 -28.16
CA LYS A 215 -2.33 -13.88 -27.04
C LYS A 215 -1.08 -14.76 -27.20
N GLN A 216 -0.16 -14.70 -26.24
CA GLN A 216 0.96 -15.63 -26.21
C GLN A 216 0.52 -16.93 -25.56
N GLN A 217 0.65 -18.04 -26.30
CA GLN A 217 0.31 -19.37 -25.81
C GLN A 217 1.60 -20.18 -25.59
N GLN A 218 1.82 -20.60 -24.35
CA GLN A 218 2.92 -21.48 -23.99
C GLN A 218 2.38 -22.86 -23.61
N LYS A 219 2.85 -23.90 -24.31
CA LYS A 219 2.52 -25.29 -23.98
C LYS A 219 3.38 -25.77 -22.82
N VAL A 220 2.75 -26.39 -21.83
CA VAL A 220 3.36 -26.89 -20.60
C VAL A 220 3.00 -28.36 -20.43
N ASN A 221 4.00 -29.20 -20.20
CA ASN A 221 3.79 -30.62 -19.93
C ASN A 221 3.82 -30.87 -18.41
N LEU A 222 2.67 -30.73 -17.76
CA LEU A 222 2.53 -30.96 -16.32
C LEU A 222 2.72 -32.43 -15.93
N LYS A 223 2.47 -33.38 -16.83
CA LYS A 223 2.72 -34.80 -16.56
C LYS A 223 4.20 -35.06 -16.26
N ARG A 224 5.12 -34.47 -17.02
CA ARG A 224 6.57 -34.57 -16.76
C ARG A 224 6.94 -33.94 -15.43
N VAL A 225 6.37 -32.78 -15.11
CA VAL A 225 6.66 -32.10 -13.83
C VAL A 225 6.21 -32.95 -12.64
N LEU A 226 5.00 -33.51 -12.68
CA LEU A 226 4.45 -34.35 -11.60
C LEU A 226 5.16 -35.69 -11.43
N THR A 227 5.66 -36.28 -12.53
CA THR A 227 6.26 -37.63 -12.49
C THR A 227 7.78 -37.62 -12.35
N LYS A 228 8.46 -36.64 -12.94
CA LYS A 228 9.92 -36.54 -12.98
C LYS A 228 10.49 -35.44 -12.08
N GLY A 229 9.64 -34.60 -11.47
CA GLY A 229 10.09 -33.51 -10.60
C GLY A 229 10.82 -32.38 -11.33
N GLU A 230 10.61 -32.23 -12.64
CA GLU A 230 11.26 -31.21 -13.47
C GLU A 230 10.59 -29.83 -13.29
N PHE A 231 10.61 -29.28 -12.07
CA PHE A 231 9.95 -28.01 -11.72
C PHE A 231 10.52 -26.80 -12.47
N SER A 232 11.76 -26.89 -12.97
CA SER A 232 12.39 -25.85 -13.81
C SER A 232 11.67 -25.61 -15.14
N LEU A 233 10.77 -26.50 -15.56
CA LEU A 233 9.96 -26.36 -16.77
C LEU A 233 8.68 -25.53 -16.55
N LEU A 234 8.37 -25.17 -15.30
CA LEU A 234 7.18 -24.39 -15.00
C LEU A 234 7.41 -22.92 -15.38
N PRO A 235 6.56 -22.34 -16.24
CA PRO A 235 6.64 -20.91 -16.52
C PRO A 235 6.30 -20.11 -15.27
N LYS A 236 6.90 -18.91 -15.19
CA LYS A 236 6.52 -17.93 -14.18
C LYS A 236 5.14 -17.37 -14.54
N LEU A 237 4.23 -17.37 -13.58
CA LEU A 237 2.89 -16.80 -13.75
C LEU A 237 2.91 -15.28 -13.57
N SER A 238 2.07 -14.61 -14.34
CA SER A 238 1.84 -13.17 -14.31
C SER A 238 0.37 -12.85 -14.05
N ASP A 239 0.09 -11.61 -13.63
CA ASP A 239 -1.28 -11.13 -13.43
C ASP A 239 -2.09 -11.22 -14.73
N GLY A 240 -3.28 -11.81 -14.67
CA GLY A 240 -4.15 -12.03 -15.82
C GLY A 240 -3.92 -13.32 -16.60
N ASP A 241 -2.95 -14.15 -16.21
CA ASP A 241 -2.69 -15.43 -16.88
C ASP A 241 -3.88 -16.38 -16.83
N THR A 242 -4.09 -17.13 -17.91
CA THR A 242 -5.08 -18.20 -17.97
C THR A 242 -4.41 -19.56 -18.21
N ILE A 243 -4.66 -20.50 -17.31
CA ILE A 243 -4.22 -21.89 -17.40
C ILE A 243 -5.38 -22.72 -17.97
N PHE A 244 -5.19 -23.26 -19.16
CA PHE A 244 -6.14 -24.15 -19.80
C PHE A 244 -5.68 -25.61 -19.72
N ILE A 245 -6.49 -26.45 -19.09
CA ILE A 245 -6.26 -27.89 -18.98
C ILE A 245 -7.25 -28.62 -19.90
N PRO A 246 -6.81 -29.09 -21.08
CA PRO A 246 -7.71 -29.76 -22.02
C PRO A 246 -8.10 -31.15 -21.54
N ARG A 247 -9.20 -31.66 -22.09
CA ARG A 247 -9.60 -33.06 -21.98
C ARG A 247 -8.80 -33.94 -22.94
N LYS A 248 -8.48 -35.16 -22.53
CA LYS A 248 -7.91 -36.20 -23.41
C LYS A 248 -8.85 -36.41 -24.60
N PRO A 249 -8.33 -36.48 -25.83
CA PRO A 249 -9.15 -36.76 -26.99
C PRO A 249 -9.78 -38.14 -26.84
N ASP A 250 -11.11 -38.19 -26.84
CA ASP A 250 -11.85 -39.44 -26.94
C ASP A 250 -11.93 -39.86 -28.42
N ARG A 251 -11.83 -41.16 -28.72
CA ARG A 251 -11.93 -41.70 -30.09
C ARG A 251 -13.23 -41.24 -30.77
N THR A 252 -14.27 -40.96 -30.00
CA THR A 252 -15.58 -40.51 -30.45
C THR A 252 -15.58 -39.09 -31.04
N THR A 253 -14.76 -38.17 -30.51
CA THR A 253 -14.74 -36.75 -30.94
C THR A 253 -14.08 -36.55 -32.31
N TRP A 254 -13.16 -37.45 -32.69
CA TRP A 254 -12.56 -37.46 -34.04
C TRP A 254 -13.61 -37.73 -35.12
N GLY A 255 -14.60 -38.59 -34.83
CA GLY A 255 -15.72 -38.84 -35.75
C GLY A 255 -16.60 -37.61 -35.99
N TYR A 256 -16.76 -36.75 -34.98
CA TYR A 256 -17.51 -35.49 -35.11
C TYR A 256 -16.74 -34.43 -35.89
N ILE A 257 -15.43 -34.30 -35.66
CA ILE A 257 -14.57 -33.37 -36.40
C ILE A 257 -14.46 -33.78 -37.87
N VAL A 258 -14.36 -35.09 -38.16
CA VAL A 258 -14.34 -35.61 -39.54
C VAL A 258 -15.69 -35.38 -40.25
N LYS A 259 -16.83 -35.56 -39.57
CA LYS A 259 -18.16 -35.23 -40.12
C LYS A 259 -18.34 -33.72 -40.38
N MET A 260 -17.92 -32.88 -39.44
CA MET A 260 -18.00 -31.43 -39.66
C MET A 260 -17.07 -30.95 -40.77
N ALA A 261 -15.88 -31.54 -40.91
CA ALA A 261 -14.97 -31.22 -42.01
C ALA A 261 -15.55 -31.61 -43.38
N SER A 262 -16.27 -32.73 -43.50
CA SER A 262 -16.96 -33.06 -44.75
C SER A 262 -18.07 -32.06 -45.08
N ASP A 263 -18.85 -31.64 -44.08
CA ASP A 263 -19.96 -30.70 -44.28
C ASP A 263 -19.44 -29.30 -44.64
N ILE A 264 -18.39 -28.82 -43.99
CA ILE A 264 -17.74 -27.52 -44.30
C ILE A 264 -17.12 -27.54 -45.69
N SER A 265 -16.52 -28.65 -46.12
CA SER A 265 -16.00 -28.77 -47.50
C SER A 265 -17.12 -28.64 -48.53
N THR A 266 -18.30 -29.19 -48.23
CA THR A 266 -19.46 -29.15 -49.12
C THR A 266 -20.03 -27.72 -49.23
N ILE A 267 -20.09 -26.99 -48.10
CA ILE A 267 -20.53 -25.59 -48.06
C ILE A 267 -19.52 -24.66 -48.76
N ALA A 268 -18.22 -24.87 -48.55
CA ALA A 268 -17.18 -24.08 -49.19
C ALA A 268 -17.15 -24.28 -50.72
N ILE A 269 -17.39 -25.51 -51.20
CA ILE A 269 -17.54 -25.81 -52.62
C ILE A 269 -18.80 -25.13 -53.19
N ALA A 270 -19.94 -25.20 -52.49
CA ALA A 270 -21.16 -24.51 -52.91
C ALA A 270 -20.97 -22.99 -52.98
N PHE A 271 -20.24 -22.40 -52.02
CA PHE A 271 -19.92 -20.97 -52.00
C PHE A 271 -18.96 -20.56 -53.12
N LEU A 272 -17.96 -21.38 -53.45
CA LEU A 272 -17.07 -21.18 -54.59
C LEU A 272 -17.79 -21.28 -55.93
N ILE A 273 -18.78 -22.17 -56.06
CA ILE A 273 -19.61 -22.28 -57.27
C ILE A 273 -20.54 -21.06 -57.39
N LEU A 274 -21.08 -20.55 -56.27
CA LEU A 274 -21.96 -19.37 -56.25
C LEU A 274 -21.23 -18.04 -56.48
N THR A 275 -19.95 -17.94 -56.11
CA THR A 275 -19.16 -16.71 -56.24
C THR A 275 -18.23 -16.69 -57.46
N GLY A 276 -18.12 -17.80 -58.19
CA GLY A 276 -17.21 -17.97 -59.33
C GLY A 276 -17.82 -17.75 -60.73
N LYS A 277 -17.96 -16.49 -61.16
CA LYS A 277 -17.72 -15.92 -62.53
C LYS A 277 -18.41 -14.54 -62.62
N ARG A 278 -17.74 -13.46 -63.02
CA ARG A 278 -17.27 -13.17 -64.39
C ARG A 278 -16.12 -12.15 -64.36
N TYR A 279 -14.99 -12.47 -65.00
CA TYR A 279 -14.22 -11.55 -65.83
C TYR A 279 -14.21 -12.13 -67.25
#